data_AF-A0AA38GKM2-F1
#
_entry.id   AF-A0AA38GKM2-F1
#
_cell.length_a   1.000
_cell.length_b   1.000
_cell.length_c   1.000
_cell.angle_alpha   90.00
_cell.angle_beta   90.00
_cell.angle_gamma   90.00
#
_symmetry.space_group_name_H-M   'P 1'
#
loop_
_entity.id
_entity.type
_entity.pdbx_description
1 polymer ?
#
loop_
_entity_poly.entity_id
_entity_poly.type
_entity_poly.pdbx_seq_one_letter_code
_entity_poly.pdbx_strand_id
1 'polypeptide(L)'
;LGWGSMGYYDSDFEAAMLEDSGAYYSRKAASWILEDSCPDYMLKAEECLRLEKERVDHYLHADSEQKLLEKVQHELLSQYESQLLEKEHSGCHSLLRDDKVDDLSRMYRLFHRIPKGLEPVAQIFKQHVTDEGTMLVKQAEDAASNKKAEKKDIVGAQEQIYKAYSTPIKEESSLSLTDTQLLQSFSQTDLYD
;
A
#
# COMPACT_ATOMS: atom_id res chain seq x y z
N LEU A 1 34.50 22.47 -49.69
CA LEU A 1 33.87 22.93 -48.43
C LEU A 1 32.37 22.84 -48.64
N GLY A 2 31.75 21.72 -48.23
CA GLY A 2 30.31 21.50 -48.35
C GLY A 2 29.60 22.38 -47.33
N TRP A 3 28.72 23.26 -47.80
CA TRP A 3 27.92 24.12 -46.93
C TRP A 3 26.85 23.26 -46.26
N GLY A 4 26.98 23.10 -44.94
CA GLY A 4 26.17 22.25 -44.09
C GLY A 4 24.68 22.62 -44.11
N SER A 5 23.92 21.91 -44.93
CA SER A 5 22.49 21.77 -44.73
C SER A 5 22.24 20.45 -44.00
N MET A 6 21.89 20.52 -42.70
CA MET A 6 21.25 19.41 -41.98
C MET A 6 19.96 18.95 -42.66
N GLY A 7 19.41 19.74 -43.58
CA GLY A 7 18.14 19.47 -44.25
C GLY A 7 18.06 18.09 -44.90
N TYR A 8 19.12 17.57 -45.54
CA TYR A 8 19.09 16.24 -46.15
C TYR A 8 19.16 15.11 -45.11
N TYR A 9 19.93 15.28 -44.02
CA TYR A 9 19.96 14.31 -42.93
C TYR A 9 18.59 14.24 -42.24
N ASP A 10 18.03 15.41 -41.93
CA ASP A 10 16.73 15.54 -41.26
C ASP A 10 15.59 14.98 -42.14
N SER A 11 15.54 15.34 -43.44
CA SER A 11 14.43 14.99 -44.33
C SER A 11 14.47 13.56 -44.86
N ASP A 12 15.67 13.04 -45.18
CA ASP A 12 15.76 11.79 -45.94
C ASP A 12 16.10 10.59 -45.05
N PHE A 13 16.88 10.79 -43.98
CA PHE A 13 17.34 9.71 -43.11
C PHE A 13 16.70 9.74 -41.72
N GLU A 14 16.77 10.86 -41.00
CA GLU A 14 16.30 10.95 -39.61
C GLU A 14 14.80 10.66 -39.53
N ALA A 15 13.99 11.27 -40.40
CA ALA A 15 12.55 11.04 -40.44
C ALA A 15 12.20 9.55 -40.65
N ALA A 16 12.82 8.90 -41.64
CA ALA A 16 12.59 7.47 -41.91
C ALA A 16 13.07 6.58 -40.75
N MET A 17 14.24 6.90 -40.17
CA MET A 17 14.79 6.16 -39.02
C MET A 17 13.90 6.26 -37.78
N LEU A 18 13.32 7.44 -37.51
CA LEU A 18 12.39 7.65 -36.41
C LEU A 18 11.06 6.90 -36.63
N GLU A 19 10.55 6.90 -37.87
CA GLU A 19 9.35 6.14 -38.23
C GLU A 19 9.56 4.63 -38.06
N ASP A 20 10.65 4.09 -38.61
CA ASP A 20 11.00 2.68 -38.50
C ASP A 20 11.24 2.25 -37.04
N SER A 21 11.96 3.07 -36.26
CA SER A 21 12.19 2.83 -34.83
C SER A 21 10.87 2.84 -34.06
N GLY A 22 9.99 3.79 -34.34
CA GLY A 22 8.67 3.85 -33.75
C GLY A 22 7.85 2.59 -34.02
N ALA A 23 7.76 2.19 -35.29
CA ALA A 23 7.04 0.98 -35.69
C ALA A 23 7.64 -0.29 -35.06
N TYR A 24 8.97 -0.35 -34.93
CA TYR A 24 9.64 -1.45 -34.24
C TYR A 24 9.24 -1.55 -32.77
N TYR A 25 9.35 -0.46 -32.01
CA TYR A 25 9.05 -0.45 -30.59
C TYR A 25 7.56 -0.59 -30.30
N SER A 26 6.69 -0.07 -31.15
CA SER A 26 5.25 -0.29 -31.07
C SER A 26 4.89 -1.78 -31.12
N ARG A 27 5.49 -2.53 -32.07
CA ARG A 27 5.30 -4.00 -32.16
C ARG A 27 5.84 -4.74 -30.94
N LYS A 28 6.99 -4.32 -30.42
CA LYS A 28 7.58 -4.91 -29.19
C LYS A 28 6.68 -4.68 -27.98
N ALA A 29 6.27 -3.44 -27.75
CA ALA A 29 5.40 -3.06 -26.65
C ALA A 29 4.07 -3.82 -26.68
N ALA A 30 3.46 -3.96 -27.84
CA ALA A 30 2.19 -4.69 -28.00
C ALA A 30 2.28 -6.17 -27.59
N SER A 31 3.43 -6.82 -27.78
CA SER A 31 3.67 -8.20 -27.31
C SER A 31 4.00 -8.22 -25.82
N TRP A 32 4.96 -7.40 -25.39
CA TRP A 32 5.44 -7.37 -24.01
C TRP A 32 4.36 -6.98 -23.00
N ILE A 33 3.47 -6.05 -23.33
CA ILE A 33 2.42 -5.62 -22.40
C ILE A 33 1.43 -6.75 -22.07
N LEU A 34 1.28 -7.73 -22.96
CA LEU A 34 0.44 -8.90 -22.75
C LEU A 34 1.20 -10.01 -22.04
N GLU A 35 2.43 -10.27 -22.47
CA GLU A 35 3.22 -11.44 -22.07
C GLU A 35 3.99 -11.25 -20.77
N ASP A 36 4.52 -10.05 -20.52
CA ASP A 36 5.46 -9.79 -19.44
C ASP A 36 4.77 -9.27 -18.17
N SER A 37 5.41 -9.50 -17.01
CA SER A 37 5.09 -8.76 -15.79
C SER A 37 5.49 -7.28 -15.92
N CYS A 38 4.89 -6.41 -15.11
CA CYS A 38 5.25 -4.99 -15.12
C CYS A 38 6.76 -4.73 -14.85
N PRO A 39 7.42 -5.38 -13.86
CA PRO A 39 8.87 -5.26 -13.68
C PRO A 39 9.70 -5.70 -14.89
N ASP A 40 9.38 -6.83 -15.51
CA ASP A 40 10.12 -7.36 -16.66
C ASP A 40 9.96 -6.44 -17.88
N TYR A 41 8.75 -5.91 -18.09
CA TYR A 41 8.47 -4.92 -19.11
C TYR A 41 9.32 -3.65 -18.90
N MET A 42 9.35 -3.13 -17.67
CA MET A 42 10.12 -1.93 -17.33
C MET A 42 11.63 -2.14 -17.53
N LEU A 43 12.16 -3.33 -17.21
CA LEU A 43 13.55 -3.67 -17.47
C LEU A 43 13.88 -3.64 -18.97
N LYS A 44 13.01 -4.24 -19.80
CA LYS A 44 13.16 -4.21 -21.26
C LYS A 44 13.08 -2.77 -21.80
N ALA A 45 12.14 -1.97 -21.30
CA ALA A 45 11.99 -0.57 -21.72
C ALA A 45 13.20 0.29 -21.33
N GLU A 46 13.73 0.12 -20.12
CA GLU A 46 14.96 0.78 -19.64
C GLU A 46 16.15 0.42 -20.53
N GLU A 47 16.31 -0.86 -20.86
CA GLU A 47 17.38 -1.34 -21.72
C GLU A 47 17.26 -0.82 -23.16
N CYS A 48 16.06 -0.79 -23.74
CA CYS A 48 15.83 -0.21 -25.06
C CYS A 48 16.24 1.26 -25.11
N LEU A 49 15.83 2.06 -24.12
CA LEU A 49 16.21 3.47 -24.06
C LEU A 49 17.73 3.67 -23.92
N ARG A 50 18.41 2.80 -23.15
CA ARG A 50 19.87 2.81 -23.02
C ARG A 50 20.55 2.50 -24.35
N LEU A 51 20.13 1.44 -25.03
CA LEU A 51 20.68 1.02 -26.32
C LEU A 51 20.47 2.08 -27.40
N GLU A 52 19.31 2.75 -27.41
CA GLU A 52 19.03 3.81 -28.37
C GLU A 52 19.88 5.06 -28.14
N LYS A 53 20.14 5.40 -26.86
CA LYS A 53 21.09 6.46 -26.54
C LYS A 53 22.50 6.12 -27.05
N GLU A 54 22.96 4.89 -26.80
CA GLU A 54 24.25 4.42 -27.32
C GLU A 54 24.29 4.41 -28.84
N ARG A 55 23.19 4.04 -29.51
CA ARG A 55 23.08 4.08 -30.97
C ARG A 55 23.30 5.50 -31.50
N VAL A 56 22.74 6.50 -30.82
CA VAL A 56 22.96 7.90 -31.19
C VAL A 56 24.40 8.30 -30.99
N ASP A 57 24.96 8.04 -29.80
CA ASP A 57 26.33 8.41 -29.44
C ASP A 57 27.38 7.83 -30.41
N HIS A 58 27.14 6.65 -30.98
CA HIS A 58 28.10 5.98 -31.86
C HIS A 58 27.87 6.23 -33.36
N TYR A 59 26.62 6.44 -33.79
CA TYR A 59 26.28 6.33 -35.21
C TYR A 59 25.42 7.47 -35.77
N LEU A 60 24.79 8.28 -34.94
CA LEU A 60 23.82 9.29 -35.38
C LEU A 60 24.29 10.70 -35.02
N HIS A 61 23.63 11.71 -35.63
CA HIS A 61 23.84 13.09 -35.21
C HIS A 61 23.24 13.32 -33.82
N ALA A 62 23.90 14.11 -32.99
CA ALA A 62 23.49 14.35 -31.59
C ALA A 62 22.07 14.93 -31.47
N ASP A 63 21.65 15.75 -32.44
CA ASP A 63 20.30 16.34 -32.46
C ASP A 63 19.17 15.32 -32.65
N SER A 64 19.51 14.09 -33.04
CA SER A 64 18.56 12.98 -33.11
C SER A 64 18.29 12.33 -31.75
N GLU A 65 19.14 12.54 -30.73
CA GLU A 65 19.00 11.86 -29.44
C GLU A 65 17.63 12.11 -28.82
N GLN A 66 17.27 13.38 -28.67
CA GLN A 66 16.03 13.75 -28.02
C GLN A 66 14.81 13.18 -28.78
N LYS A 67 14.75 13.39 -30.10
CA LYS A 67 13.64 12.95 -30.93
C LYS A 67 13.47 11.43 -30.90
N LEU A 68 14.57 10.69 -30.97
CA LEU A 68 14.56 9.24 -30.93
C LEU A 68 14.14 8.72 -29.56
N LEU A 69 14.73 9.23 -28.48
CA LEU A 69 14.37 8.79 -27.13
C LEU A 69 12.91 9.13 -26.79
N GLU A 70 12.40 10.30 -27.18
CA GLU A 70 10.99 10.67 -27.02
C GLU A 70 10.07 9.74 -27.81
N LYS A 71 10.42 9.41 -29.06
CA LYS A 71 9.66 8.48 -29.89
C LYS A 71 9.61 7.08 -29.25
N VAL A 72 10.76 6.55 -28.84
CA VAL A 72 10.87 5.21 -28.21
C VAL A 72 10.12 5.19 -26.88
N GLN A 73 10.27 6.23 -26.06
CA GLN A 73 9.55 6.38 -24.80
C GLN A 73 8.03 6.44 -25.01
N HIS A 74 7.57 7.15 -26.04
CA HIS A 74 6.15 7.23 -26.34
C HIS A 74 5.56 5.86 -26.68
N GLU A 75 6.21 5.13 -27.60
CA GLU A 75 5.75 3.81 -28.04
C GLU A 75 5.81 2.75 -26.92
N LEU A 76 6.85 2.80 -26.07
CA LEU A 76 7.03 1.82 -24.99
C LEU A 76 6.28 2.16 -23.71
N LEU A 77 6.11 3.43 -23.34
CA LEU A 77 5.61 3.81 -22.02
C LEU A 77 4.32 4.60 -22.10
N SER A 78 4.28 5.71 -22.84
CA SER A 78 3.10 6.59 -22.86
C SER A 78 1.85 5.88 -23.41
N GLN A 79 1.98 5.08 -24.47
CA GLN A 79 0.86 4.33 -25.07
C GLN A 79 0.26 3.28 -24.13
N TYR A 80 1.06 2.74 -23.21
CA TYR A 80 0.67 1.62 -22.35
C TYR A 80 0.65 1.98 -20.86
N GLU A 81 0.72 3.27 -20.51
CA GLU A 81 0.86 3.76 -19.15
C GLU A 81 -0.18 3.15 -18.19
N SER A 82 -1.47 3.35 -18.48
CA SER A 82 -2.54 2.81 -17.62
C SER A 82 -2.50 1.29 -17.54
N GLN A 83 -2.31 0.60 -18.68
CA GLN A 83 -2.25 -0.87 -18.71
C GLN A 83 -1.08 -1.43 -17.90
N LEU A 84 0.07 -0.76 -17.93
CA LEU A 84 1.28 -1.18 -17.23
C LEU A 84 1.18 -0.90 -15.73
N LEU A 85 0.69 0.29 -15.35
CA LEU A 85 0.56 0.72 -13.96
C LEU A 85 -0.55 -0.03 -13.23
N GLU A 86 -1.66 -0.32 -13.91
CA GLU A 86 -2.82 -1.03 -13.37
C GLU A 86 -2.77 -2.54 -13.65
N LYS A 87 -1.66 -3.05 -14.20
CA LYS A 87 -1.53 -4.45 -14.57
C LYS A 87 -1.85 -5.37 -13.40
N GLU A 88 -2.71 -6.35 -13.64
CA GLU A 88 -3.13 -7.29 -12.61
C GLU A 88 -1.91 -8.03 -12.02
N HIS A 89 -1.88 -8.17 -10.70
CA HIS A 89 -0.85 -8.85 -9.90
C HIS A 89 0.59 -8.36 -10.01
N SER A 90 0.91 -7.40 -10.88
CA SER A 90 2.30 -6.93 -11.08
C SER A 90 2.44 -5.42 -11.22
N GLY A 91 1.35 -4.69 -11.45
CA GLY A 91 1.32 -3.23 -11.56
C GLY A 91 1.67 -2.52 -10.25
N CYS A 92 1.62 -1.19 -10.28
CA CYS A 92 2.09 -0.30 -9.21
C CYS A 92 1.51 -0.64 -7.83
N HIS A 93 0.20 -0.94 -7.75
CA HIS A 93 -0.42 -1.37 -6.49
C HIS A 93 0.21 -2.64 -5.90
N SER A 94 0.56 -3.62 -6.73
CA SER A 94 1.21 -4.85 -6.27
C SER A 94 2.64 -4.58 -5.82
N LEU A 95 3.37 -3.73 -6.54
CA LEU A 95 4.73 -3.33 -6.17
C LEU A 95 4.76 -2.59 -4.83
N LEU A 96 3.78 -1.73 -4.56
CA LEU A 96 3.64 -1.02 -3.29
C LEU A 96 3.34 -1.98 -2.14
N ARG A 97 2.31 -2.83 -2.30
CA ARG A 97 1.91 -3.81 -1.29
C ARG A 97 3.05 -4.78 -0.93
N ASP A 98 3.86 -5.16 -1.91
CA ASP A 98 4.92 -6.16 -1.75
C ASP A 98 6.30 -5.52 -1.49
N ASP A 99 6.34 -4.22 -1.15
CA ASP A 99 7.55 -3.44 -0.84
C ASP A 99 8.67 -3.57 -1.90
N LYS A 100 8.31 -3.59 -3.18
CA LYS A 100 9.25 -3.75 -4.31
C LYS A 100 9.95 -2.44 -4.67
N VAL A 101 10.73 -1.91 -3.73
CA VAL A 101 11.36 -0.58 -3.81
C VAL A 101 12.22 -0.38 -5.07
N ASP A 102 13.00 -1.38 -5.49
CA ASP A 102 13.84 -1.28 -6.68
C ASP A 102 13.01 -1.12 -7.97
N ASP A 103 11.90 -1.85 -8.07
CA ASP A 103 10.99 -1.78 -9.21
C ASP A 103 10.18 -0.48 -9.21
N LEU A 104 9.76 0.00 -8.04
CA LEU A 104 9.14 1.31 -7.87
C LEU A 104 10.10 2.46 -8.23
N SER A 105 11.37 2.34 -7.86
CA SER A 105 12.42 3.29 -8.24
C SER A 105 12.62 3.31 -9.76
N ARG A 106 12.61 2.15 -10.42
CA ARG A 106 12.64 2.07 -11.90
C ARG A 106 11.41 2.71 -12.52
N MET A 107 10.22 2.40 -12.01
CA MET A 107 8.96 3.01 -12.46
C MET A 107 9.05 4.54 -12.39
N TYR A 108 9.48 5.09 -11.26
CA TYR A 108 9.69 6.53 -11.12
C TYR A 108 10.66 7.08 -12.17
N ARG A 109 11.85 6.47 -12.34
CA ARG A 109 12.87 6.95 -13.30
C ARG A 109 12.37 6.95 -14.74
N LEU A 110 11.57 5.96 -15.12
CA LEU A 110 10.98 5.85 -16.46
C LEU A 110 9.89 6.90 -16.69
N PHE A 111 8.92 6.99 -15.78
CA PHE A 111 7.76 7.88 -15.93
C PHE A 111 8.04 9.36 -15.61
N HIS A 112 9.07 9.67 -14.81
CA HIS A 112 9.49 11.05 -14.53
C HIS A 112 9.89 11.83 -15.79
N ARG A 113 10.40 11.12 -16.80
CA ARG A 113 10.84 11.71 -18.06
C ARG A 113 9.67 12.03 -19.00
N ILE A 114 8.48 11.49 -18.72
CA ILE A 114 7.28 11.67 -19.54
C ILE A 114 6.50 12.87 -19.00
N PRO A 115 6.07 13.83 -19.85
CA PRO A 115 5.19 14.91 -19.42
C PRO A 115 3.94 14.35 -18.74
N LYS A 116 3.72 14.73 -17.47
CA LYS A 116 2.63 14.23 -16.62
C LYS A 116 2.64 12.73 -16.30
N GLY A 117 3.69 11.99 -16.68
CA GLY A 117 3.73 10.53 -16.48
C GLY A 117 3.76 10.06 -15.02
N LEU A 118 4.09 10.96 -14.09
CA LEU A 118 4.03 10.66 -12.65
C LEU A 118 2.66 10.91 -12.02
N GLU A 119 1.73 11.60 -12.70
CA GLU A 119 0.41 11.89 -12.14
C GLU A 119 -0.35 10.59 -11.77
N PRO A 120 -0.40 9.56 -12.64
CA PRO A 120 -1.05 8.30 -12.30
C PRO A 120 -0.33 7.53 -11.19
N VAL A 121 1.01 7.52 -11.21
CA VAL A 121 1.83 6.85 -10.17
C VAL A 121 1.57 7.48 -8.81
N ALA A 122 1.56 8.81 -8.73
CA ALA A 122 1.27 9.55 -7.50
C ALA A 122 -0.15 9.30 -7.00
N GLN A 123 -1.12 9.22 -7.91
CA GLN A 123 -2.51 8.93 -7.56
C GLN A 123 -2.67 7.51 -6.98
N ILE A 124 -2.04 6.51 -7.59
CA ILE A 124 -2.02 5.12 -7.08
C ILE A 124 -1.37 5.06 -5.70
N PHE A 125 -0.22 5.72 -5.54
CA PHE A 125 0.48 5.79 -4.25
C PHE A 125 -0.39 6.42 -3.15
N LYS A 126 -1.03 7.56 -3.46
CA LYS A 126 -1.94 8.23 -2.53
C LYS A 126 -3.10 7.32 -2.11
N GLN A 127 -3.69 6.61 -3.06
CA GLN A 127 -4.77 5.68 -2.78
C GLN A 127 -4.31 4.55 -1.85
N HIS A 128 -3.16 3.94 -2.16
CA HIS A 128 -2.57 2.88 -1.35
C HIS A 128 -2.34 3.32 0.11
N VAL A 129 -1.69 4.46 0.33
CA VAL A 129 -1.46 5.01 1.68
C VAL A 129 -2.77 5.30 2.41
N THR A 130 -3.78 5.79 1.69
CA THR A 130 -5.11 6.07 2.27
C THR A 130 -5.81 4.79 2.71
N ASP A 131 -5.75 3.74 1.89
CA ASP A 131 -6.37 2.45 2.18
C ASP A 131 -5.70 1.76 3.37
N GLU A 132 -4.37 1.74 3.41
CA GLU A 132 -3.62 1.21 4.55
C GLU A 132 -3.91 1.98 5.83
N GLY A 133 -3.91 3.32 5.77
CA GLY A 133 -4.24 4.16 6.91
C GLY A 133 -5.66 3.90 7.43
N THR A 134 -6.64 3.78 6.55
CA THR A 134 -8.04 3.50 6.90
C THR A 134 -8.19 2.12 7.53
N MET A 135 -7.50 1.12 7.00
CA MET A 135 -7.48 -0.23 7.56
C MET A 135 -6.92 -0.25 8.98
N LEU A 136 -5.81 0.45 9.23
CA LEU A 136 -5.20 0.55 10.56
C LEU A 136 -6.11 1.24 11.57
N VAL A 137 -6.78 2.33 11.19
CA VAL A 137 -7.76 3.02 12.05
C VAL A 137 -8.89 2.08 12.44
N LYS A 138 -9.47 1.37 11.46
CA LYS A 138 -10.55 0.42 11.71
C LYS A 138 -10.12 -0.70 12.65
N GLN A 139 -8.94 -1.27 12.45
CA GLN A 139 -8.39 -2.29 13.36
C GLN A 139 -8.23 -1.76 14.80
N ALA A 140 -7.80 -0.51 14.96
CA ALA A 140 -7.68 0.12 16.27
C ALA A 140 -9.05 0.36 16.93
N GLU A 141 -10.06 0.79 16.17
CA GLU A 141 -11.43 0.98 16.63
C GLU A 141 -12.10 -0.32 17.08
N ASP A 142 -11.95 -1.38 16.28
CA ASP A 142 -12.48 -2.72 16.59
C ASP A 142 -11.81 -3.27 17.86
N ALA A 143 -10.48 -3.14 17.99
CA ALA A 143 -9.74 -3.55 19.18
C ALA A 143 -10.13 -2.74 20.44
N ALA A 144 -10.39 -1.45 20.30
CA ALA A 144 -10.84 -0.61 21.40
C ALA A 144 -12.28 -0.93 21.84
N SER A 145 -13.16 -1.24 20.89
CA SER A 145 -14.56 -1.61 21.14
C SER A 145 -14.66 -2.96 21.84
N ASN A 146 -13.88 -3.95 21.41
CA ASN A 146 -13.81 -5.25 22.08
C ASN A 146 -13.31 -5.14 23.52
N LYS A 147 -12.25 -4.36 23.78
CA LYS A 147 -11.77 -4.10 25.15
C LYS A 147 -12.81 -3.40 26.03
N LYS A 148 -13.64 -2.52 25.47
CA LYS A 148 -14.74 -1.87 26.20
C LYS A 148 -15.86 -2.85 26.53
N ALA A 149 -16.20 -3.74 25.60
CA ALA A 149 -17.20 -4.79 25.83
C ALA A 149 -16.75 -5.75 26.94
N GLU A 150 -15.52 -6.26 26.86
CA GLU A 150 -14.93 -7.14 27.89
C GLU A 150 -14.94 -6.50 29.28
N LYS A 151 -14.54 -5.21 29.39
CA LYS A 151 -14.59 -4.49 30.68
C LYS A 151 -16.01 -4.33 31.21
N LYS A 152 -16.98 -4.05 30.34
CA LYS A 152 -18.39 -3.88 30.73
C LYS A 152 -18.97 -5.20 31.24
N ASP A 153 -18.62 -6.32 30.60
CA ASP A 153 -19.07 -7.65 31.02
C ASP A 153 -18.48 -8.05 32.39
N ILE A 154 -17.19 -7.76 32.64
CA ILE A 154 -16.55 -8.01 33.93
C ILE A 154 -17.19 -7.17 35.05
N VAL A 155 -17.42 -5.87 34.80
CA VAL A 155 -18.08 -4.98 35.78
C VAL A 155 -19.51 -5.43 36.05
N GLY A 156 -20.25 -5.84 35.01
CA GLY A 156 -21.59 -6.40 35.15
C GLY A 156 -21.61 -7.69 35.99
N ALA A 157 -20.65 -8.59 35.78
CA ALA A 157 -20.49 -9.80 36.59
C ALA A 157 -20.18 -9.47 38.06
N GLN A 158 -19.29 -8.51 38.32
CA GLN A 158 -18.97 -8.04 39.68
C GLN A 158 -20.18 -7.41 40.38
N GLU A 159 -20.98 -6.59 39.69
CA GLU A 159 -22.21 -6.02 40.25
C GLU A 159 -23.26 -7.08 40.59
N GLN A 160 -23.41 -8.11 39.75
CA GLN A 160 -24.31 -9.23 40.02
C GLN A 160 -23.87 -10.03 41.26
N ILE A 161 -22.56 -10.29 41.38
CA ILE A 161 -21.98 -10.93 42.55
C ILE A 161 -22.23 -10.09 43.81
N TYR A 162 -21.94 -8.79 43.77
CA TYR A 162 -22.18 -7.88 44.90
C TYR A 162 -23.66 -7.85 45.32
N LYS A 163 -24.59 -7.77 44.36
CA LYS A 163 -26.03 -7.84 44.64
C LYS A 163 -26.42 -9.17 45.27
N ALA A 164 -25.95 -10.30 44.74
CA ALA A 164 -26.25 -11.63 45.27
C ALA A 164 -25.78 -11.82 46.73
N TYR A 165 -24.62 -11.26 47.10
CA TYR A 165 -24.13 -11.29 48.50
C TYR A 165 -24.82 -10.24 49.40
N SER A 166 -25.42 -9.19 48.84
CA SER A 166 -26.10 -8.13 49.61
C SER A 166 -27.59 -8.42 49.89
N THR A 167 -28.23 -9.31 49.14
CA THR A 167 -29.58 -9.86 49.41
C THR A 167 -29.40 -11.30 49.90
N PRO A 168 -29.47 -11.67 51.20
CA PRO A 168 -30.22 -11.06 52.31
C PRO A 168 -29.42 -10.94 53.64
N ILE A 169 -29.17 -9.71 54.11
CA ILE A 169 -28.94 -9.38 55.54
C ILE A 169 -30.13 -8.58 56.09
N LYS A 170 -31.34 -8.87 55.58
CA LYS A 170 -32.59 -8.25 56.05
C LYS A 170 -33.64 -9.25 56.54
N GLU A 171 -33.26 -10.52 56.68
CA GLU A 171 -34.18 -11.58 57.12
C GLU A 171 -33.60 -12.42 58.26
N GLU A 172 -32.85 -11.81 59.18
CA GLU A 172 -32.66 -12.35 60.53
C GLU A 172 -32.60 -11.19 61.56
N SER A 173 -33.73 -10.52 61.76
CA SER A 173 -33.97 -9.69 62.95
C SER A 173 -35.23 -10.13 63.68
N SER A 174 -35.49 -11.45 63.69
CA SER A 174 -36.53 -12.09 64.49
C SER A 174 -36.05 -13.42 65.08
N LEU A 175 -34.80 -13.48 65.54
CA LEU A 175 -34.36 -14.55 66.45
C LEU A 175 -34.75 -14.16 67.87
N SER A 176 -35.53 -15.07 68.45
CA SER A 176 -36.34 -14.91 69.65
C SER A 176 -35.53 -14.60 70.92
N LEU A 177 -36.22 -14.03 71.91
CA LEU A 177 -35.77 -13.72 73.28
C LEU A 177 -35.20 -14.91 74.10
N THR A 178 -34.86 -16.05 73.50
CA THR A 178 -34.43 -17.25 74.23
C THR A 178 -32.91 -17.45 74.31
N ASP A 179 -32.10 -16.79 73.48
CA ASP A 179 -30.64 -17.00 73.50
C ASP A 179 -29.88 -16.14 74.52
N THR A 180 -30.49 -15.08 75.06
CA THR A 180 -29.87 -14.23 76.09
C THR A 180 -29.87 -14.90 77.48
N GLN A 181 -30.71 -15.92 77.70
CA GLN A 181 -30.75 -16.65 78.98
C GLN A 181 -29.70 -17.77 79.07
N LEU A 182 -29.18 -18.27 77.94
CA LEU A 182 -28.10 -19.26 77.92
C LEU A 182 -26.73 -18.65 78.22
N LEU A 183 -26.50 -17.38 77.87
CA LEU A 183 -25.22 -16.70 78.17
C LEU A 183 -25.12 -16.21 79.62
N GLN A 184 -26.23 -16.07 80.35
CA GLN A 184 -26.19 -15.71 81.78
C GLN A 184 -25.94 -16.92 82.69
N SER A 185 -26.31 -18.14 82.29
CA SER A 185 -26.08 -19.34 83.10
C SER A 185 -24.63 -19.85 83.07
N PHE A 186 -23.81 -19.43 82.10
CA PHE A 186 -22.38 -19.79 82.04
C PHE A 186 -21.45 -18.81 82.77
N SER A 187 -21.96 -17.70 83.30
CA SER A 187 -21.14 -16.70 84.00
C SER A 187 -21.04 -16.88 85.52
N GLN A 188 -21.68 -17.93 86.08
CA GLN A 188 -21.72 -18.16 87.54
C GLN A 188 -21.03 -19.45 88.04
N THR A 189 -20.34 -20.23 87.20
CA THR A 189 -19.69 -21.49 87.67
C THR A 189 -18.17 -21.45 87.86
N ASP A 190 -17.45 -20.37 87.56
CA ASP A 190 -15.98 -20.32 87.72
C ASP A 190 -15.47 -19.23 88.67
N LEU A 191 -16.05 -19.19 89.88
CA LEU A 191 -15.49 -18.48 91.03
C LEU A 191 -15.75 -19.33 92.26
N TYR A 192 -14.89 -20.33 92.51
CA TYR A 192 -14.50 -20.90 93.81
C TYR A 192 -13.75 -22.23 93.56
N ASP A 193 -12.45 -22.14 93.26
CA ASP A 193 -11.36 -22.81 93.99
C ASP A 193 -10.01 -22.28 93.49
#